data_AF-A0A968UAL2-F1
#
_entry.id   AF-A0A968UAL2-F1
#
_cell.length_a   1.000
_cell.length_b   1.000
_cell.length_c   1.000
_cell.angle_alpha   90.00
_cell.angle_beta   90.00
_cell.angle_gamma   90.00
#
_symmetry.space_group_name_H-M   'P 1'
#
loop_
_entity.id
_entity.type
_entity.pdbx_description
1 polymer ?
#
loop_
_entity_poly.entity_id
_entity_poly.type
_entity_poly.pdbx_seq_one_letter_code
_entity_poly.pdbx_strand_id
1 'polypeptide(L)' 'MSTSFEVGARAEFEQVQLSLAGFYSQSELGSALRVGSDGFTQLVRAPQRNYGVEATVDWQPSQTWRLGGIFGWNEGEQ' A
#
# COMPACT_ATOMS: atom_id res chain seq x y z
N MET A 1 -4.38 -16.51 -9.88
CA MET A 1 -3.46 -16.37 -8.72
C MET A 1 -3.36 -14.90 -8.34
N SER A 2 -2.90 -14.60 -7.13
CA SER A 2 -2.36 -13.28 -6.78
C SER A 2 -0.90 -13.44 -6.36
N THR A 3 -0.07 -12.47 -6.70
CA THR A 3 1.35 -12.42 -6.32
C THR A 3 1.61 -11.10 -5.63
N SER A 4 2.24 -11.15 -4.45
CA SER A 4 2.58 -9.98 -3.65
C SER A 4 4.05 -10.01 -3.26
N PHE A 5 4.70 -8.85 -3.34
CA PHE A 5 6.06 -8.62 -2.90
C PHE A 5 6.09 -7.40 -1.99
N GLU A 6 6.87 -7.47 -0.94
CA GLU A 6 7.11 -6.36 -0.02
C GLU A 6 8.59 -6.35 0.35
N VAL A 7 9.14 -5.15 0.45
CA VAL A 7 10.48 -4.94 0.97
C VAL A 7 10.45 -3.75 1.91
N GLY A 8 11.11 -3.89 3.05
CA GLY A 8 11.16 -2.83 4.03
C GLY A 8 12.48 -2.77 4.77
N ALA A 9 12.73 -1.61 5.35
CA ALA A 9 13.85 -1.34 6.24
C ALA A 9 13.35 -0.64 7.49
N ARG A 10 14.02 -0.91 8.61
CA ARG A 10 13.79 -0.22 9.88
C ARG A 10 15.11 0.23 10.47
N ALA A 11 15.09 1.36 11.15
CA ALA A 11 16.23 1.89 11.88
C ALA A 11 15.78 2.36 13.27
N GLU A 12 16.60 2.06 14.27
CA GLU A 12 16.37 2.48 15.65
C GLU A 12 17.62 3.23 16.15
N PHE A 13 17.39 4.44 16.60
CA PHE A 13 18.36 5.31 17.28
C PHE A 13 17.84 5.58 18.70
N GLU A 14 18.66 6.20 19.56
CA GLU A 14 18.30 6.44 20.96
C GLU A 14 16.96 7.14 21.16
N GLN A 15 16.61 8.09 20.28
CA GLN A 15 15.40 8.91 20.41
C GLN A 15 14.50 8.84 19.18
N VAL A 16 14.92 8.13 18.12
CA VAL A 16 14.22 8.13 16.83
C VAL A 16 14.06 6.70 16.34
N GLN A 17 12.85 6.33 15.94
CA GLN A 17 12.57 5.08 15.25
C GLN A 17 11.99 5.40 13.87
N LEU A 18 12.48 4.72 12.85
CA LEU A 18 12.08 4.91 11.46
C LEU A 18 11.71 3.57 10.84
N SER A 19 10.61 3.54 10.08
CA SER A 19 10.32 2.43 9.18
C SER A 19 9.99 2.96 7.78
N LEU A 20 10.37 2.20 6.76
CA LEU A 20 10.02 2.44 5.38
C LEU A 20 9.78 1.09 4.70
N ALA A 21 8.63 0.95 4.05
CA ALA A 21 8.26 -0.24 3.31
C ALA A 21 7.72 0.15 1.93
N GLY A 22 8.05 -0.65 0.93
CA GLY A 22 7.45 -0.59 -0.39
C GLY A 22 6.81 -1.92 -0.72
N PHE A 23 5.63 -1.89 -1.33
CA PHE A 23 4.90 -3.09 -1.67
C PHE A 23 4.34 -3.05 -3.10
N TYR A 24 4.18 -4.24 -3.66
CA TYR A 24 3.54 -4.47 -4.95
C TYR A 24 2.68 -5.72 -4.87
N SER A 25 1.43 -5.63 -5.30
CA SER A 25 0.47 -6.73 -5.32
C SER A 25 -0.24 -6.77 -6.66
N GLN A 26 -0.27 -7.94 -7.29
CA GLN A 26 -0.97 -8.17 -8.55
C GLN A 26 -1.97 -9.31 -8.37
N SER A 27 -3.22 -9.07 -8.76
CA SER A 27 -4.28 -10.07 -8.81
C SER A 27 -4.75 -10.28 -10.23
N GLU A 28 -4.53 -11.48 -10.77
CA GLU A 28 -4.99 -11.81 -12.12
C GLU A 28 -6.49 -12.16 -12.16
N LEU A 29 -7.07 -12.52 -11.01
CA LEU A 29 -8.45 -13.01 -10.85
C LEU A 29 -9.48 -11.92 -10.54
N GLY A 30 -9.06 -10.65 -10.50
CA GLY A 30 -10.00 -9.54 -10.30
C GLY A 30 -11.12 -9.58 -11.33
N SER A 31 -12.32 -9.21 -10.90
CA SER A 31 -13.51 -9.21 -11.74
C SER A 31 -14.26 -7.89 -11.56
N ALA A 32 -14.60 -7.24 -12.67
CA ALA A 32 -15.37 -6.00 -12.66
C ALA A 32 -16.69 -6.20 -13.43
N LEU A 33 -17.72 -5.46 -13.04
CA LEU A 33 -18.95 -5.37 -13.80
C LEU A 33 -18.82 -4.24 -14.83
N ARG A 34 -18.93 -4.58 -16.12
CA ARG A 34 -19.01 -3.60 -17.21
C ARG A 34 -20.37 -3.66 -17.88
N VAL A 35 -20.94 -2.50 -18.19
CA VAL A 35 -22.15 -2.43 -19.01
C VAL A 35 -21.74 -2.65 -20.46
N GLY A 36 -22.28 -3.70 -21.08
CA GLY A 36 -22.09 -4.00 -22.49
C GLY A 36 -22.81 -3.00 -23.39
N SER A 37 -22.45 -2.99 -24.68
CA SER A 37 -23.11 -2.18 -25.70
C SER A 37 -24.59 -2.51 -25.89
N ASP A 38 -25.01 -3.68 -25.42
CA ASP A 38 -26.39 -4.17 -25.39
C ASP A 38 -27.18 -3.67 -24.17
N GLY A 39 -26.54 -2.89 -23.28
CA GLY A 39 -27.15 -2.36 -22.06
C GLY A 39 -27.18 -3.35 -20.90
N PHE A 40 -26.69 -4.59 -21.08
CA PHE A 40 -26.63 -5.60 -20.02
C PHE A 40 -25.29 -5.56 -19.28
N THR A 41 -25.32 -5.85 -17.98
CA THR A 41 -24.10 -5.93 -17.17
C THR A 41 -23.41 -7.28 -17.36
N GLN A 42 -22.13 -7.25 -17.69
CA GLN A 42 -21.29 -8.42 -17.88
C GLN A 42 -20.15 -8.44 -16.85
N LEU A 43 -19.87 -9.63 -16.31
CA LEU A 43 -18.70 -9.84 -15.45
C LEU A 43 -17.48 -10.06 -16.35
N VAL A 44 -16.50 -9.17 -16.25
CA VAL A 44 -15.25 -9.23 -17.03
C VAL A 44 -14.06 -9.43 -16.11
N ARG A 45 -13.00 -10.08 -16.61
CA ARG A 45 -11.71 -10.12 -15.92
C ARG A 45 -11.11 -8.71 -15.90
N ALA A 46 -10.75 -8.26 -14.71
CA ALA A 46 -10.11 -6.98 -14.45
C ALA A 46 -8.89 -7.25 -13.56
N PRO A 47 -7.73 -7.59 -14.16
CA PRO A 47 -6.50 -7.77 -13.42
C PRO A 47 -6.15 -6.49 -12.66
N GLN A 48 -5.96 -6.59 -11.35
CA GLN A 48 -5.67 -5.42 -10.51
C GLN A 48 -4.21 -5.41 -10.10
N ARG A 49 -3.61 -4.22 -10.07
CA ARG A 49 -2.26 -3.99 -9.57
C ARG A 49 -2.31 -2.86 -8.55
N ASN A 50 -1.88 -3.15 -7.33
CA ASN A 50 -1.78 -2.17 -6.27
C ASN A 50 -0.33 -2.09 -5.81
N TYR A 51 0.21 -0.90 -5.70
CA TYR A 51 1.56 -0.69 -5.21
C TYR A 51 1.64 0.62 -4.44
N GLY A 52 2.63 0.69 -3.56
CA GLY A 52 2.74 1.83 -2.67
C GLY A 52 4.00 1.82 -1.84
N VAL A 53 4.15 2.91 -1.11
CA VAL A 53 5.21 3.12 -0.15
C VAL A 53 4.61 3.67 1.14
N GLU A 54 5.08 3.15 2.26
CA GLU A 54 4.67 3.55 3.59
C GLU A 54 5.91 3.85 4.43
N ALA A 55 5.84 4.91 5.24
CA ALA A 55 6.91 5.30 6.13
C ALA A 55 6.36 5.73 7.48
N THR A 56 7.10 5.43 8.54
CA THR A 56 6.82 5.93 9.89
C THR A 56 8.05 6.58 10.49
N VAL A 57 7.82 7.59 11.31
CA VAL A 57 8.81 8.19 12.19
C VAL A 57 8.23 8.40 13.56
N ASP A 58 8.94 7.91 14.57
CA ASP A 58 8.66 8.17 15.97
C ASP A 58 9.87 8.89 16.57
N TRP A 59 9.63 10.01 17.24
CA TRP A 59 10.68 10.84 17.82
C TRP A 59 10.35 11.22 19.26
N GLN A 60 11.29 10.96 20.16
CA GLN A 60 11.21 11.30 21.58
C GLN A 60 12.34 12.26 21.97
N PRO A 61 12.22 13.57 21.65
CA PRO A 61 13.29 14.56 21.92
C PRO A 61 13.55 14.82 23.41
N SER A 62 12.64 14.41 24.29
CA SER A 62 12.80 14.47 25.73
C SER A 62 11.95 13.39 26.41
N GLN A 63 12.09 13.25 27.73
CA GLN A 63 11.27 12.31 28.52
C GLN A 63 9.77 12.68 28.52
N THR A 64 9.43 13.92 28.15
CA THR A 64 8.05 14.44 28.18
C THR A 64 7.38 14.39 26.82
N TRP A 65 8.14 14.60 25.74
CA TRP A 65 7.57 14.74 24.39
C TRP A 65 7.76 13.48 23.56
N ARG A 66 6.69 13.06 22.90
CA ARG A 66 6.71 12.01 21.87
C ARG A 66 5.90 12.50 20.67
N LEU A 67 6.50 12.41 19.51
CA LEU A 67 5.94 12.85 18.23
C LEU A 67 5.99 11.67 17.27
N GLY A 68 4.89 11.44 16.57
CA GLY A 68 4.77 10.36 15.59
C GLY A 68 4.26 10.91 14.26
N GLY A 69 4.80 10.39 13.17
CA GLY A 69 4.39 10.69 11.82
C GLY A 69 4.25 9.42 11.00
N ILE A 70 3.19 9.35 10.21
CA ILE A 70 2.93 8.26 9.26
C ILE A 70 2.70 8.89 7.89
N PHE A 71 3.32 8.32 6.87
CA PHE A 71 3.12 8.67 5.48
C PHE A 71 2.77 7.41 4.70
N GLY A 72 1.77 7.49 3.83
CA GLY A 72 1.40 6.42 2.92
C GLY A 72 1.02 7.01 1.57
N TRP A 73 1.56 6.41 0.52
CA TRP A 73 1.12 6.65 -0.85
C TRP A 73 0.82 5.33 -1.52
N ASN A 74 -0.32 5.26 -2.21
CA ASN A 74 -0.79 4.07 -2.89
C ASN A 74 -1.44 4.42 -4.22
N GLU A 75 -1.18 3.58 -5.20
CA GLU A 75 -1.80 3.64 -6.52
C GLU A 75 -2.37 2.26 -6.86
N GLY A 76 -3.52 2.27 -7.54
CA GLY A 76 -4.22 1.06 -7.96
C GLY A 76 -4.65 1.17 -9.42
N GLU A 77 -4.23 0.20 -10.24
CA GLU A 77 -4.66 0.04 -11.64
C GLU A 77 -5.67 -1.11 -11.74
N GLN A 78 -6.73 -0.93 -12.55
CA GLN A 78 -7.80 -1.93 -12.81
C GLN A 78 -7.99 -2.22 -14.30
#